data_AF-G9K753-F1
#
_entry.id   AF-G9K753-F1
#
_cell.length_a   1.000
_cell.length_b   1.000
_cell.length_c   1.000
_cell.angle_alpha   90.00
_cell.angle_beta   90.00
_cell.angle_gamma   90.00
#
_symmetry.space_group_name_H-M   'P 1'
#
loop_
_entity.id
_entity.type
_entity.pdbx_description
1 polymer ?
#
loop_
_entity_poly.entity_id
_entity_poly.type
_entity_poly.pdbx_seq_one_letter_code
_entity_poly.pdbx_strand_id
1 'polypeptide(L)'
;QCMVVFDHCNEFSVNITEDFIEHLSEGALAIEVYGHKMNDPRKNPALWDLGIIQAKTRSLRDRWSEVTRKVEFWVQILEQNENGEYCPVEVISAKDVPTGGIFQLR
;
A
#
# COMPACT_ATOMS: atom_id res chain seq x y z
N GLN A 1 5.87 2.40 18.81
CA GLN A 1 5.53 1.96 17.45
C GLN A 1 4.10 2.42 17.20
N CYS A 2 3.84 3.19 16.14
CA CYS A 2 2.49 3.68 15.83
C CYS A 2 1.93 2.81 14.70
N MET A 3 0.79 2.17 14.92
CA MET A 3 0.10 1.33 13.93
C MET A 3 -1.01 2.18 13.31
N VAL A 4 -1.03 2.27 11.98
CA VAL A 4 -2.14 2.88 11.25
C VAL A 4 -3.09 1.76 10.87
N VAL A 5 -4.31 1.82 11.37
CA VAL A 5 -5.37 0.86 11.07
C VAL A 5 -6.29 1.49 10.02
N PHE A 6 -6.44 0.82 8.89
CA PHE A 6 -7.44 1.19 7.88
C PHE A 6 -8.74 0.44 8.21
N ASP A 7 -9.78 1.17 8.58
CA ASP A 7 -11.12 0.63 8.88
C ASP A 7 -12.10 1.04 7.77
N HIS A 8 -11.83 0.57 6.55
CA HIS A 8 -12.73 0.73 5.42
C HIS A 8 -13.08 -0.65 4.89
N CYS A 9 -14.37 -0.98 4.94
CA CYS A 9 -14.92 -2.22 4.43
C CYS A 9 -15.96 -1.90 3.36
N ASN A 10 -15.88 -2.58 2.22
CA ASN A 10 -16.87 -2.51 1.16
C ASN A 10 -17.06 -3.91 0.57
N GLU A 11 -18.30 -4.36 0.49
CA GLU A 11 -18.67 -5.71 0.06
C GLU A 11 -19.39 -5.66 -1.29
N PHE A 12 -19.04 -6.59 -2.17
CA PHE A 12 -19.63 -6.70 -3.51
C PHE A 12 -20.18 -8.10 -3.73
N SER A 13 -21.42 -8.19 -4.17
CA SER A 13 -22.00 -9.44 -4.68
C SER A 13 -21.91 -9.44 -6.21
N VAL A 14 -21.19 -10.41 -6.76
CA VAL A 14 -21.05 -10.60 -8.20
C VAL A 14 -21.58 -11.98 -8.59
N ASN A 15 -22.21 -12.06 -9.77
CA ASN A 15 -22.66 -13.33 -10.33
C ASN A 15 -21.46 -14.08 -10.89
N ILE A 16 -21.30 -15.36 -10.50
CA ILE A 16 -20.24 -16.22 -11.02
C ILE A 16 -20.69 -16.82 -12.35
N THR A 17 -20.12 -16.32 -13.45
CA THR A 17 -20.31 -16.84 -14.82
C THR A 17 -19.05 -17.52 -15.32
N GLU A 18 -19.15 -18.35 -16.37
CA GLU A 18 -17.98 -19.00 -17.00
C GLU A 18 -16.95 -17.97 -17.49
N ASP A 19 -17.39 -16.93 -18.20
CA ASP A 19 -16.52 -15.81 -18.65
C ASP A 19 -15.80 -15.13 -17.47
N PHE A 20 -16.45 -15.01 -16.31
CA PHE A 20 -15.83 -14.39 -15.13
C PHE A 20 -14.76 -15.28 -14.52
N ILE A 21 -15.01 -16.59 -14.46
CA ILE A 21 -14.02 -17.57 -13.99
C ILE A 21 -12.80 -17.59 -14.92
N GLU A 22 -13.01 -17.58 -16.24
CA GLU A 22 -11.93 -17.52 -17.23
C GLU A 22 -11.08 -16.26 -17.03
N HIS A 23 -11.72 -15.09 -16.87
CA HIS A 23 -11.02 -13.84 -16.60
C HIS A 23 -10.21 -13.87 -15.30
N LEU A 24 -10.73 -14.48 -14.24
CA LEU A 24 -10.01 -14.64 -12.98
C LEU A 24 -8.84 -15.63 -13.10
N SER A 25 -8.96 -16.64 -13.98
CA SER A 25 -7.91 -17.64 -14.17
C SER A 25 -6.69 -17.11 -14.93
N GLU A 26 -6.88 -16.09 -15.78
CA GLU A 26 -5.81 -15.47 -16.56
C GLU A 26 -5.36 -14.10 -15.99
N GLY A 27 -6.20 -13.49 -15.15
CA GLY A 27 -6.02 -12.14 -14.63
C GLY A 27 -5.42 -12.06 -13.22
N ALA A 28 -5.03 -10.85 -12.82
CA ALA A 28 -4.63 -10.53 -11.46
C ALA A 28 -5.15 -9.15 -11.06
N LEU A 29 -5.57 -9.00 -9.81
CA LEU A 29 -5.97 -7.70 -9.26
C LEU A 29 -4.73 -6.97 -8.71
N ALA A 30 -4.40 -5.82 -9.29
CA ALA A 30 -3.36 -4.94 -8.76
C ALA A 30 -3.93 -4.02 -7.67
N ILE A 31 -3.32 -4.05 -6.49
CA ILE A 31 -3.63 -3.14 -5.38
C ILE A 31 -2.43 -2.21 -5.18
N GLU A 32 -2.64 -0.91 -5.35
CA GLU A 32 -1.60 0.11 -5.23
C GLU A 32 -1.90 1.05 -4.05
N VAL A 33 -0.91 1.25 -3.18
CA VAL A 33 -1.04 2.14 -2.02
C VAL A 33 -0.24 3.41 -2.30
N TYR A 34 -0.95 4.54 -2.42
CA TYR A 34 -0.35 5.84 -2.69
C TYR A 34 -0.23 6.68 -1.42
N GLY A 35 0.93 7.30 -1.23
CA GLY A 35 1.14 8.29 -0.17
C GLY A 35 0.74 9.70 -0.62
N HIS A 36 -0.03 10.42 0.19
CA HIS A 36 -0.30 11.84 -0.07
C HIS A 36 0.97 12.68 0.04
N LYS A 37 1.41 13.30 -1.06
CA LYS A 37 2.35 14.42 -1.02
C LYS A 37 1.56 15.70 -0.83
N MET A 38 1.76 16.39 0.30
CA MET A 38 1.19 17.74 0.48
C MET A 38 1.74 18.67 -0.60
N ASN A 39 0.88 19.09 -1.53
CA ASN A 39 1.13 20.21 -2.42
C ASN A 39 0.31 21.39 -1.88
N ASP A 40 0.93 22.27 -1.09
CA ASP A 40 0.33 23.56 -0.71
C ASP A 40 0.89 24.65 -1.63
N PRO A 41 0.12 25.15 -2.62
CA PRO A 41 0.59 26.19 -3.54
C PRO A 41 0.50 27.61 -2.95
N ARG A 42 0.00 27.80 -1.72
CA ARG A 42 -0.31 29.14 -1.17
C ARG A 42 0.64 29.64 -0.10
N LYS A 43 1.73 28.94 0.21
CA LYS A 43 2.80 29.51 1.05
C LYS A 43 3.77 30.29 0.18
N ASN A 44 3.52 31.59 0.04
CA ASN A 44 4.48 32.53 -0.55
C ASN A 44 5.68 32.70 0.41
N PRO A 45 6.89 32.13 0.15
CA PRO A 45 8.00 32.06 1.09
C PRO A 45 9.06 33.15 0.87
N ALA A 46 8.72 34.24 0.17
CA ALA A 46 9.69 35.22 -0.33
C ALA A 46 10.50 36.02 0.74
N LEU A 47 10.47 35.67 2.02
CA LEU A 47 11.08 36.48 3.09
C LEU A 47 11.89 35.73 4.14
N TRP A 48 12.09 34.41 4.02
CA TRP A 48 12.83 33.65 5.03
C TRP A 48 14.02 32.95 4.37
N ASP A 49 15.22 33.48 4.61
CA ASP A 49 16.53 33.04 4.15
C ASP A 49 16.57 31.69 3.42
N LEU A 50 16.77 31.74 2.10
CA LEU A 50 16.90 30.58 1.22
C LEU A 50 17.88 29.53 1.76
N GLY A 51 18.94 29.96 2.45
CA GLY A 51 19.91 29.07 3.11
C GLY A 51 19.33 28.29 4.28
N ILE A 52 18.49 28.90 5.12
CA ILE A 52 17.83 28.24 6.26
C ILE A 52 16.73 27.29 5.77
N ILE A 53 15.96 27.70 4.75
CA ILE A 53 14.94 26.84 4.13
C ILE A 53 15.58 25.64 3.42
N GLN A 54 16.67 25.83 2.66
CA GLN A 54 17.37 24.71 2.03
C GLN A 54 17.95 23.74 3.06
N ALA A 55 18.56 24.24 4.14
CA ALA A 55 19.10 23.39 5.20
C ALA A 55 18.01 22.57 5.91
N LYS A 56 16.88 23.20 6.25
CA LYS A 56 15.73 22.50 6.87
C LYS A 56 15.04 21.53 5.91
N THR A 57 14.92 21.87 4.62
CA THR A 57 14.34 20.99 3.61
C THR A 57 15.24 19.79 3.33
N ARG A 58 16.57 19.99 3.31
CA ARG A 58 17.55 18.92 3.24
C ARG A 58 17.43 18.03 4.49
N SER A 59 17.40 18.59 5.69
CA SER A 59 17.26 17.78 6.91
C SER A 59 15.93 17.01 6.96
N LEU A 60 14.83 17.61 6.48
CA LEU A 60 13.55 16.90 6.41
C LEU A 60 13.58 15.80 5.35
N ARG A 61 14.19 16.05 4.19
CA ARG A 61 14.40 15.01 3.16
C ARG A 61 15.27 13.88 3.70
N ASP A 62 16.38 14.19 4.37
CA ASP A 62 17.30 13.21 4.93
C ASP A 62 16.63 12.41 6.04
N ARG A 63 15.94 13.07 6.97
CA ARG A 63 15.14 12.41 8.01
C ARG A 63 13.99 11.61 7.42
N TRP A 64 13.35 12.08 6.37
CA TRP A 64 12.28 11.34 5.68
C TRP A 64 12.84 10.13 4.94
N SER A 65 13.99 10.25 4.29
CA SER A 65 14.71 9.14 3.67
C SER A 65 15.17 8.10 4.70
N GLU A 66 15.59 8.54 5.89
CA GLU A 66 15.86 7.63 7.01
C GLU A 66 14.60 6.96 7.54
N VAL A 67 13.49 7.69 7.66
CA VAL A 67 12.19 7.15 8.08
C VAL A 67 11.69 6.14 7.07
N THR A 68 11.65 6.47 5.77
CA THR A 68 11.17 5.55 4.73
C THR A 68 12.05 4.32 4.58
N ARG A 69 13.37 4.41 4.82
CA ARG A 69 14.25 3.22 4.91
C ARG A 69 13.96 2.32 6.12
N LYS A 70 13.24 2.83 7.13
CA LYS A 70 12.85 2.10 8.35
C LYS A 70 11.35 1.77 8.41
N VAL A 71 10.58 2.19 7.41
CA VAL A 71 9.16 1.84 7.31
C VAL A 71 9.08 0.50 6.62
N GLU A 72 8.60 -0.49 7.37
CA GLU A 72 8.26 -1.81 6.86
C GLU A 72 6.74 -1.89 6.72
N PHE A 73 6.27 -2.44 5.61
CA PHE A 73 4.86 -2.63 5.31
C PHE A 73 4.60 -4.11 5.07
N TRP A 74 3.48 -4.63 5.58
CA TRP A 74 3.13 -6.03 5.43
C TRP A 74 1.66 -6.12 5.03
N VAL A 75 1.34 -7.04 4.13
CA VAL A 75 -0.04 -7.32 3.70
C VAL A 75 -0.32 -8.79 3.94
N GLN A 76 -1.47 -9.08 4.54
CA GLN A 76 -2.00 -10.43 4.68
C GLN A 76 -3.43 -10.43 4.11
N ILE A 77 -3.65 -11.27 3.09
CA ILE A 77 -4.98 -11.51 2.54
C ILE A 77 -5.56 -12.75 3.22
N LEU A 78 -6.82 -12.67 3.62
CA LEU A 78 -7.57 -13.80 4.16
C LEU A 78 -8.65 -14.22 3.14
N GLU A 79 -8.78 -15.52 2.90
CA GLU A 79 -9.87 -16.10 2.11
C GLU A 79 -10.80 -16.89 3.01
N GLN A 80 -12.09 -16.94 2.67
CA GLN A 80 -13.07 -17.70 3.43
C GLN A 80 -13.03 -19.17 2.97
N ASN A 81 -12.83 -20.10 3.89
CA ASN A 81 -12.82 -21.53 3.60
C ASN A 81 -14.25 -22.12 3.50
N GLU A 82 -14.36 -23.41 3.18
CA GLU A 82 -15.64 -24.14 3.07
C GLU A 82 -16.49 -24.12 4.36
N ASN A 83 -15.84 -23.89 5.52
CA ASN A 83 -16.50 -23.80 6.82
C ASN A 83 -16.96 -22.37 7.16
N GLY A 84 -16.71 -21.41 6.26
CA GLY A 84 -17.04 -20.00 6.46
C GLY A 84 -16.00 -19.22 7.28
N GLU A 85 -14.81 -19.78 7.54
CA GLU A 85 -13.76 -19.14 8.35
C GLU A 85 -12.73 -18.44 7.47
N TYR A 86 -12.27 -17.25 7.89
CA TYR A 86 -11.21 -16.51 7.20
C TYR A 86 -9.83 -17.07 7.54
N CYS A 87 -9.13 -17.61 6.54
CA CYS A 87 -7.81 -18.21 6.65
C CYS A 87 -6.78 -17.42 5.82
N PRO A 88 -5.51 -17.32 6.25
CA PRO A 88 -4.47 -16.67 5.45
C PRO A 88 -4.23 -17.36 4.11
N VAL A 89 -4.15 -16.56 3.04
CA VAL A 89 -3.84 -17.01 1.69
C VAL A 89 -2.34 -17.34 1.55
N GLU A 90 -2.02 -18.42 0.85
CA GLU A 90 -0.63 -18.79 0.55
C GLU A 90 0.02 -17.71 -0.35
N VAL A 91 1.21 -17.23 0.05
CA VAL A 91 1.92 -16.19 -0.70
C VAL A 91 3.29 -16.67 -1.17
N ILE A 92 3.54 -16.50 -2.46
CA ILE A 92 4.85 -16.68 -3.07
C ILE A 92 5.53 -15.31 -3.12
N SER A 93 6.52 -15.08 -2.26
CA SER A 93 7.19 -13.77 -2.15
C SER A 93 7.87 -13.37 -3.46
N ALA A 94 7.73 -12.10 -3.85
CA ALA A 94 8.42 -11.55 -5.01
C ALA A 94 9.90 -11.30 -4.66
N LYS A 95 10.82 -11.60 -5.59
CA LYS A 95 12.27 -11.45 -5.35
C LYS A 95 12.70 -10.00 -5.12
N ASP A 96 12.01 -9.05 -5.74
CA ASP A 96 12.42 -7.65 -5.77
C ASP A 96 11.58 -6.75 -4.84
N VAL A 97 10.53 -7.30 -4.22
CA VAL A 97 9.61 -6.56 -3.34
C VAL A 97 9.46 -7.30 -2.01
N PRO A 98 10.08 -6.81 -0.92
CA PRO A 98 10.06 -7.50 0.38
C PRO A 98 8.66 -7.59 1.00
N THR A 99 7.73 -6.77 0.54
CA THR A 99 6.40 -6.58 1.11
C THR A 99 5.30 -7.12 0.20
N GLY A 100 5.65 -7.84 -0.87
CA GLY A 100 4.73 -8.28 -1.92
C GLY A 100 5.00 -9.69 -2.39
N GLY A 101 4.06 -10.24 -3.16
CA GLY A 101 4.11 -11.60 -3.67
C GLY A 101 2.86 -11.95 -4.44
N ILE A 102 2.84 -13.17 -4.98
CA ILE A 102 1.67 -13.75 -5.65
C ILE A 102 0.86 -14.49 -4.59
N PHE A 103 -0.34 -14.01 -4.31
CA PHE A 103 -1.29 -14.64 -3.40
C PHE A 103 -2.12 -15.67 -4.17
N GLN A 104 -2.12 -16.91 -3.71
CA GLN A 104 -2.77 -18.06 -4.36
C GLN A 104 -4.18 -18.25 -3.80
N LEU A 105 -5.14 -17.49 -4.32
CA LEU A 105 -6.56 -17.61 -3.95
C LEU A 105 -7.15 -18.94 -4.44
N ARG A 106 -8.03 -19.54 -3.65
CA ARG A 106 -8.70 -20.83 -3.97
C ARG A 106 -10.18 -20.69 -4.30
#